data_AF-A0A3C0FEM3-F1
#
_entry.id   AF-A0A3C0FEM3-F1
#
_cell.length_a   1.000
_cell.length_b   1.000
_cell.length_c   1.000
_cell.angle_alpha   90.00
_cell.angle_beta   90.00
_cell.angle_gamma   90.00
#
_symmetry.space_group_name_H-M   'P 1'
#
loop_
_entity.id
_entity.type
_entity.pdbx_description
1 polymer ?
#
loop_
_entity_poly.entity_id
_entity_poly.type
_entity_poly.pdbx_seq_one_letter_code
_entity_poly.pdbx_strand_id
1 'polypeptide(L)'
;MLSVLVALARKGSIARLGSIYFRAWPVLMLAAGLRLALGLAAGRVELPPLMAAGVYLVSYACVLYGIYANRRLPGLPVLGAGVFLNALVIFANDARMPISTQVLERLGYAGEGIAVSYTHQLLRPDARLPYLADVLTLYPMLNSVFSIGDVLIAAGLFWVIYATMTRTS
;
A
#
# COMPACT_ATOMS: atom_id res chain seq x y z
N MET A 1 11.77 -3.41 8.49
CA MET A 1 12.74 -3.67 9.57
C MET A 1 13.11 -5.15 9.65
N LEU A 2 12.15 -6.07 9.73
CA LEU A 2 12.41 -7.52 9.78
C LEU A 2 13.28 -8.04 8.62
N SER A 3 13.01 -7.58 7.39
CA SER A 3 13.81 -7.94 6.20
C SER A 3 15.29 -7.56 6.31
N VAL A 4 15.58 -6.39 6.88
CA VAL A 4 16.95 -5.91 7.10
C VAL A 4 17.65 -6.77 8.13
N LEU A 5 16.99 -7.10 9.25
CA LEU A 5 17.56 -7.95 10.30
C LEU A 5 17.89 -9.35 9.78
N VAL A 6 16.95 -9.97 9.04
CA VAL A 6 17.16 -11.29 8.44
C VAL A 6 18.28 -11.26 7.41
N ALA A 7 18.37 -10.20 6.60
CA ALA A 7 19.43 -10.04 5.62
C ALA A 7 20.80 -9.82 6.27
N LEU A 8 20.89 -8.99 7.31
CA LEU A 8 22.13 -8.77 8.08
C LEU A 8 22.59 -10.07 8.76
N ALA A 9 21.68 -10.84 9.34
CA ALA A 9 21.99 -12.15 9.92
C ALA A 9 22.57 -13.13 8.88
N ARG A 10 22.25 -12.95 7.59
CA ARG A 10 22.82 -13.71 6.47
C ARG A 10 24.02 -13.02 5.82
N LYS A 11 24.72 -12.14 6.53
CA LYS A 11 25.89 -11.36 6.02
C LYS A 11 25.56 -10.48 4.80
N GLY A 12 24.29 -10.12 4.63
CA GLY A 12 23.88 -9.13 3.64
C GLY A 12 24.39 -7.74 4.01
N SER A 13 24.56 -6.88 3.00
CA SER A 13 25.06 -5.51 3.21
C SER A 13 24.01 -4.48 2.83
N ILE A 14 23.78 -3.50 3.71
CA ILE A 14 22.89 -2.36 3.47
C ILE A 14 23.43 -1.49 2.32
N ALA A 15 24.75 -1.42 2.15
CA ALA A 15 25.38 -0.65 1.08
C ALA A 15 24.92 -1.10 -0.33
N ARG A 16 24.50 -2.37 -0.47
CA ARG A 16 23.95 -2.91 -1.73
C ARG A 16 22.57 -2.38 -2.09
N LEU A 17 21.82 -1.81 -1.14
CA LEU A 17 20.55 -1.15 -1.47
C LEU A 17 20.80 0.12 -2.30
N GLY A 18 21.91 0.82 -2.05
CA GLY A 18 22.30 2.03 -2.78
C GLY A 18 22.76 1.77 -4.22
N SER A 19 23.10 0.53 -4.57
CA SER A 19 23.52 0.18 -5.94
C SER A 19 22.35 -0.25 -6.85
N ILE A 20 21.11 -0.26 -6.34
CA ILE A 20 19.94 -0.53 -7.18
C ILE A 20 19.69 0.68 -8.08
N TYR A 21 19.85 0.49 -9.39
CA TYR A 21 19.32 1.44 -10.37
C TYR A 21 17.82 1.24 -10.53
N PHE A 22 17.02 2.06 -9.85
CA PHE A 22 15.57 2.01 -9.93
C PHE A 22 15.07 2.82 -11.13
N ARG A 23 14.53 2.12 -12.14
CA ARG A 23 13.97 2.77 -13.34
C ARG A 23 12.69 3.51 -12.99
N ALA A 24 12.43 4.62 -13.66
CA ALA A 24 11.21 5.42 -13.46
C ALA A 24 11.01 5.94 -12.02
N TRP A 25 12.09 6.15 -11.26
CA TRP A 25 12.00 6.76 -9.92
C TRP A 25 11.24 8.11 -9.89
N PRO A 26 11.32 9.01 -10.91
CA PRO A 26 10.54 10.26 -10.88
C PRO A 26 9.03 10.00 -10.93
N VAL A 27 8.60 8.93 -11.60
CA VAL A 27 7.19 8.53 -11.68
C VAL A 27 6.68 8.04 -10.31
N LEU A 28 7.52 7.33 -9.56
CA LEU A 28 7.20 6.95 -8.18
C LEU A 28 7.14 8.16 -7.24
N MET A 29 8.02 9.14 -7.44
CA MET A 29 7.98 10.40 -6.68
C MET A 29 6.72 11.21 -7.00
N LEU A 30 6.30 11.26 -8.26
CA LEU A 30 5.03 11.84 -8.65
C LEU A 30 3.86 11.13 -7.95
N ALA A 31 3.84 9.80 -7.96
CA ALA A 31 2.80 9.02 -7.29
C ALA A 31 2.71 9.31 -5.78
N ALA A 32 3.88 9.42 -5.13
CA ALA A 32 3.98 9.77 -3.71
C ALA A 32 3.53 11.20 -3.44
N GLY A 33 3.94 12.16 -4.27
CA GLY A 33 3.52 13.56 -4.19
C GLY A 33 2.00 13.72 -4.34
N LEU A 34 1.39 13.01 -5.29
CA LEU A 34 -0.07 13.02 -5.47
C LEU A 34 -0.81 12.46 -4.24
N ARG A 35 -0.32 11.36 -3.66
CA ARG A 35 -0.90 10.81 -2.42
C ARG A 35 -0.74 11.75 -1.24
N LEU A 36 0.43 12.36 -1.07
CA LEU A 36 0.68 13.30 -0.01
C LEU A 36 -0.22 14.53 -0.14
N ALA A 37 -0.35 15.07 -1.35
CA ALA A 37 -1.23 16.21 -1.62
C ALA A 37 -2.70 15.91 -1.27
N LEU A 38 -3.23 14.73 -1.65
CA LEU A 38 -4.58 14.32 -1.26
C LEU A 38 -4.73 14.17 0.26
N GLY A 39 -3.74 13.60 0.94
CA GLY A 39 -3.75 13.46 2.40
C GLY A 39 -3.70 14.80 3.13
N LEU A 40 -2.95 15.78 2.62
CA LEU A 40 -2.87 17.13 3.18
C LEU A 40 -4.14 17.94 2.90
N ALA A 41 -4.79 17.72 1.75
CA ALA A 41 -6.05 18.35 1.40
C ALA A 41 -7.25 17.78 2.18
N ALA A 42 -7.17 16.52 2.64
CA ALA A 42 -8.23 15.87 3.43
C ALA A 42 -8.66 16.72 4.63
N GLY A 43 -9.97 17.02 4.70
CA GLY A 43 -10.57 17.85 5.75
C GLY A 43 -10.25 19.35 5.69
N ARG A 44 -9.45 19.82 4.72
CA ARG A 44 -9.13 21.24 4.51
C ARG A 44 -9.71 21.82 3.22
N VAL A 45 -9.80 20.98 2.19
CA VAL A 45 -10.30 21.36 0.87
C VAL A 45 -11.28 20.29 0.42
N GLU A 46 -12.50 20.70 0.07
CA GLU A 46 -13.48 19.81 -0.55
C GLU A 46 -13.15 19.60 -2.03
N LEU A 47 -12.62 18.42 -2.33
CA LEU A 47 -12.41 18.00 -3.72
C LEU A 47 -13.67 17.30 -4.25
N PRO A 48 -14.09 17.57 -5.51
CA PRO A 48 -15.11 16.78 -6.17
C PRO A 48 -14.72 15.29 -6.16
N PRO A 49 -15.64 14.35 -5.86
CA PRO A 49 -15.32 12.93 -5.76
C PRO A 49 -14.61 12.36 -7.00
N LEU A 50 -15.02 12.79 -8.20
CA LEU A 50 -14.41 12.39 -9.46
C LEU A 50 -12.95 12.85 -9.59
N MET A 51 -12.63 14.04 -9.07
CA MET A 51 -11.28 14.59 -9.09
C MET A 51 -10.38 13.83 -8.12
N ALA A 52 -10.85 13.58 -6.88
CA ALA A 52 -10.11 12.77 -5.91
C ALA A 52 -9.84 11.36 -6.46
N ALA A 53 -10.86 10.72 -7.05
CA ALA A 53 -10.73 9.41 -7.70
C ALA A 53 -9.73 9.44 -8.87
N GLY A 54 -9.76 10.47 -9.70
CA GLY A 54 -8.82 10.65 -10.81
C GLY A 54 -7.36 10.77 -10.35
N VAL A 55 -7.10 11.57 -9.31
CA VAL A 55 -5.75 11.68 -8.72
C VAL A 55 -5.30 10.35 -8.13
N TYR A 56 -6.20 9.62 -7.46
CA TYR A 56 -5.95 8.28 -6.96
C TYR A 56 -5.58 7.30 -8.08
N LEU A 57 -6.31 7.33 -9.19
CA LEU A 57 -6.08 6.49 -10.36
C LEU A 57 -4.70 6.75 -10.97
N VAL A 58 -4.36 8.03 -11.17
CA VAL A 58 -3.06 8.42 -11.71
C VAL A 58 -1.93 7.96 -10.77
N SER A 59 -2.09 8.14 -9.46
CA SER A 59 -1.10 7.68 -8.48
C SER A 59 -0.89 6.16 -8.54
N TYR A 60 -1.98 5.37 -8.54
CA TYR A 60 -1.88 3.90 -8.66
C TYR A 60 -1.26 3.46 -9.99
N ALA A 61 -1.64 4.08 -11.10
CA ALA A 61 -1.06 3.81 -12.42
C ALA A 61 0.45 4.10 -12.44
N CYS A 62 0.89 5.20 -11.83
CA CYS A 62 2.30 5.55 -11.70
C CYS A 62 3.08 4.52 -10.88
N VAL A 63 2.52 4.05 -9.75
CA VAL A 63 3.14 2.99 -8.93
C VAL A 63 3.25 1.69 -9.73
N LEU A 64 2.16 1.23 -10.34
CA LEU A 64 2.14 0.00 -11.13
C LEU A 64 3.10 0.06 -12.33
N TYR A 65 3.20 1.21 -13.00
CA TYR A 65 4.18 1.44 -14.05
C TYR A 65 5.62 1.34 -13.51
N GLY A 66 5.92 1.99 -12.39
CA GLY A 66 7.23 1.91 -11.76
C GLY A 66 7.60 0.47 -11.37
N ILE A 67 6.65 -0.30 -10.83
CA ILE A 67 6.84 -1.73 -10.54
C ILE A 67 7.09 -2.52 -11.83
N TYR A 68 6.28 -2.30 -12.86
CA TYR A 68 6.41 -2.98 -14.14
C TYR A 68 7.75 -2.72 -14.83
N ALA A 69 8.23 -1.46 -14.78
CA ALA A 69 9.53 -1.05 -15.31
C ALA A 69 10.70 -1.76 -14.61
N ASN A 70 10.48 -2.21 -13.37
CA ASN A 70 11.47 -2.89 -12.52
C ASN A 70 11.10 -4.36 -12.22
N ARG A 71 10.17 -4.97 -12.95
CA ARG A 71 9.64 -6.33 -12.68
C ARG A 71 10.68 -7.46 -12.64
N ARG A 72 11.88 -7.21 -13.15
CA ARG A 72 13.02 -8.15 -13.06
C ARG A 72 13.64 -8.20 -11.66
N LEU A 73 13.36 -7.21 -10.81
CA LEU A 73 13.78 -7.25 -9.42
C LEU A 73 12.96 -8.31 -8.67
N PRO A 74 13.63 -9.24 -7.97
CA PRO A 74 12.94 -10.28 -7.22
C PRO A 74 12.03 -9.63 -6.16
N GLY A 75 10.78 -10.08 -6.06
CA GLY A 75 9.79 -9.58 -5.09
C GLY A 75 8.90 -8.46 -5.61
N LEU A 76 9.33 -7.69 -6.62
CA LEU A 76 8.47 -6.64 -7.19
C LEU A 76 7.21 -7.15 -7.88
N PRO A 77 7.19 -8.30 -8.59
CA PRO A 77 5.94 -8.85 -9.11
C PRO A 77 4.92 -9.17 -8.02
N VAL A 78 5.36 -9.70 -6.88
CA VAL A 78 4.49 -10.01 -5.72
C VAL A 78 3.96 -8.72 -5.10
N LEU A 79 4.84 -7.73 -4.91
CA LEU A 79 4.44 -6.40 -4.44
C LEU A 79 3.41 -5.77 -5.38
N GLY A 80 3.66 -5.85 -6.70
CA GLY A 80 2.77 -5.36 -7.74
C GLY A 80 1.40 -6.01 -7.74
N ALA A 81 1.34 -7.33 -7.52
CA ALA A 81 0.07 -8.04 -7.37
C ALA A 81 -0.73 -7.52 -6.17
N GLY A 82 -0.07 -7.25 -5.04
CA GLY A 82 -0.72 -6.64 -3.87
C GLY A 82 -1.22 -5.21 -4.13
N VAL A 83 -0.41 -4.37 -4.77
CA VAL A 83 -0.82 -3.00 -5.17
C VAL A 83 -2.01 -3.05 -6.12
N PHE A 84 -2.00 -3.95 -7.09
CA PHE A 84 -3.08 -4.12 -8.05
C PHE A 84 -4.37 -4.59 -7.38
N LEU A 85 -4.27 -5.54 -6.44
CA LEU A 85 -5.41 -6.03 -5.67
C LEU A 85 -6.07 -4.91 -4.87
N ASN A 86 -5.27 -4.11 -4.16
CA ASN A 86 -5.78 -2.95 -3.42
C ASN A 86 -6.41 -1.92 -4.35
N ALA A 87 -5.80 -1.66 -5.51
CA ALA A 87 -6.39 -0.77 -6.51
C ALA A 87 -7.77 -1.26 -6.96
N LEU A 88 -7.93 -2.55 -7.25
CA LEU A 88 -9.22 -3.12 -7.64
C LEU A 88 -10.29 -2.90 -6.57
N VAL A 89 -9.97 -3.16 -5.29
CA VAL A 89 -10.92 -2.94 -4.19
C VAL A 89 -11.27 -1.46 -4.08
N ILE A 90 -10.28 -0.58 -4.09
CA ILE A 90 -10.49 0.87 -3.95
C ILE A 90 -11.36 1.42 -5.08
N PHE A 91 -11.05 1.11 -6.34
CA PHE A 91 -11.81 1.63 -7.48
C PHE A 91 -13.18 0.96 -7.64
N ALA A 92 -13.37 -0.25 -7.10
CA ALA A 92 -14.69 -0.87 -7.02
C ALA A 92 -15.59 -0.25 -5.94
N ASN A 93 -15.03 0.56 -5.03
CA ASN A 93 -15.74 1.15 -3.89
C ASN A 93 -15.53 2.66 -3.79
N ASP A 94 -15.92 3.42 -4.81
CA ASP A 94 -15.90 4.90 -4.81
C ASP A 94 -14.51 5.52 -4.55
N ALA A 95 -13.45 4.86 -5.03
CA ALA A 95 -12.05 5.25 -4.81
C ALA A 95 -11.64 5.32 -3.33
N ARG A 96 -12.31 4.56 -2.45
CA ARG A 96 -12.00 4.47 -1.02
C ARG A 96 -11.90 3.03 -0.56
N MET A 97 -10.89 2.74 0.26
CA MET A 97 -10.69 1.42 0.85
C MET A 97 -11.73 1.15 1.94
N PRO A 98 -12.57 0.11 1.84
CA PRO A 98 -13.48 -0.26 2.92
C PRO A 98 -12.73 -0.86 4.11
N ILE A 99 -13.07 -0.45 5.33
CA ILE A 99 -12.50 -0.96 6.58
C ILE A 99 -13.59 -1.63 7.42
N SER A 100 -13.33 -2.85 7.92
CA SER A 100 -14.24 -3.56 8.81
C SER A 100 -14.49 -2.81 10.12
N THR A 101 -15.75 -2.47 10.39
CA THR A 101 -16.20 -1.85 11.65
C THR A 101 -15.95 -2.75 12.85
N GLN A 102 -16.25 -4.04 12.73
CA GLN A 102 -16.04 -5.03 13.79
C GLN A 102 -14.56 -5.10 14.20
N VAL A 103 -13.64 -4.93 13.25
CA VAL A 103 -12.21 -4.94 13.53
C VAL A 103 -11.79 -3.62 14.18
N LEU A 104 -12.30 -2.48 13.72
CA LEU A 104 -12.03 -1.18 14.35
C LEU A 104 -12.49 -1.13 15.81
N GLU A 105 -13.68 -1.65 16.10
CA GLU A 105 -14.22 -1.76 17.46
C GLU A 105 -13.33 -2.62 18.35
N ARG A 106 -12.86 -3.78 17.85
CA ARG A 106 -11.91 -4.64 18.57
C ARG A 106 -10.58 -3.95 18.87
N LEU A 107 -10.20 -2.98 18.05
CA LEU A 107 -8.99 -2.17 18.23
C LEU A 107 -9.23 -0.90 19.06
N GLY A 108 -10.46 -0.64 19.51
CA GLY A 108 -10.81 0.54 20.30
C GLY A 108 -10.91 1.84 19.50
N TYR A 109 -11.03 1.77 18.17
CA TYR A 109 -11.21 2.95 17.31
C TYR A 109 -12.70 3.23 17.05
N ALA A 110 -13.16 4.43 17.41
CA ALA A 110 -14.55 4.87 17.21
C ALA A 110 -14.87 5.31 15.75
N GLY A 111 -13.92 5.23 14.83
CA GLY A 111 -14.14 5.53 13.41
C GLY A 111 -14.26 7.01 13.03
N GLU A 112 -14.14 7.94 13.98
CA GLU A 112 -14.32 9.40 13.74
C GLU A 112 -13.44 9.97 12.62
N GLY A 113 -12.20 9.48 12.48
CA GLY A 113 -11.28 9.90 11.42
C GLY A 113 -11.57 9.31 10.03
N ILE A 114 -12.43 8.30 9.92
CA ILE A 114 -12.74 7.62 8.65
C ILE A 114 -13.80 8.40 7.87
N ALA A 115 -14.73 9.06 8.55
CA ALA A 115 -15.83 9.81 7.93
C ALA A 115 -15.34 10.96 7.02
N VAL A 116 -14.20 11.59 7.38
CA VAL A 116 -13.58 12.70 6.63
C VAL A 116 -12.45 12.24 5.70
N SER A 117 -12.24 10.92 5.57
CA SER A 117 -11.14 10.37 4.78
C SER A 117 -11.48 10.35 3.29
N TYR A 118 -10.56 10.86 2.46
CA TYR A 118 -10.59 10.63 1.01
C TYR A 118 -10.10 9.24 0.61
N THR A 119 -9.66 8.44 1.57
CA THR A 119 -8.82 7.27 1.31
C THR A 119 -9.45 5.99 1.85
N HIS A 120 -10.21 6.11 2.95
CA HIS A 120 -10.90 5.02 3.59
C HIS A 120 -12.38 5.31 3.79
N GLN A 121 -13.18 4.26 3.93
CA GLN A 121 -14.58 4.32 4.31
C GLN A 121 -14.93 3.12 5.18
N LEU A 122 -16.02 3.19 5.93
CA LEU A 122 -16.52 2.02 6.65
C LEU A 122 -17.02 0.96 5.66
N LEU A 123 -16.81 -0.31 6.01
CA LEU A 123 -17.32 -1.44 5.25
C LEU A 123 -18.85 -1.45 5.31
N ARG A 124 -19.49 -1.21 4.16
CA ARG A 124 -20.94 -1.22 3.99
C ARG A 124 -21.41 -2.56 3.40
N PRO A 125 -22.68 -2.97 3.58
CA PRO A 125 -23.19 -4.23 3.03
C PRO A 125 -23.13 -4.33 1.49
N ASP A 126 -23.14 -3.20 0.80
CA ASP A 126 -23.05 -3.08 -0.66
C ASP A 126 -21.60 -3.00 -1.19
N ALA A 127 -20.60 -3.10 -0.31
CA ALA A 127 -19.20 -3.03 -0.68
C ALA A 127 -18.81 -4.17 -1.64
N ARG A 128 -18.06 -3.82 -2.68
CA ARG A 128 -17.53 -4.76 -3.67
C ARG A 128 -16.21 -5.35 -3.18
N LEU A 129 -15.97 -6.62 -3.44
CA LEU A 129 -14.75 -7.33 -3.04
C LEU A 129 -14.44 -7.24 -1.53
N PRO A 130 -15.43 -7.42 -0.62
CA PRO A 130 -15.25 -7.15 0.82
C PRO A 130 -14.16 -8.02 1.47
N TYR A 131 -13.97 -9.26 0.99
CA TYR A 131 -12.93 -10.17 1.49
C TYR A 131 -11.49 -9.73 1.17
N LEU A 132 -11.32 -8.83 0.21
CA LEU A 132 -10.03 -8.29 -0.20
C LEU A 132 -9.76 -6.91 0.41
N ALA A 133 -10.74 -6.34 1.11
CA ALA A 133 -10.65 -5.04 1.77
C ALA A 133 -9.87 -5.12 3.09
N ASP A 134 -9.85 -4.04 3.86
CA ASP A 134 -9.19 -3.97 5.16
C ASP A 134 -10.05 -4.67 6.20
N VAL A 135 -9.95 -6.00 6.22
CA VAL A 135 -10.77 -6.89 7.07
C VAL A 135 -9.93 -7.83 7.93
N LEU A 136 -8.61 -7.91 7.70
CA LEU A 136 -7.71 -8.73 8.50
C LEU A 136 -7.16 -7.93 9.68
N THR A 137 -6.93 -8.62 10.79
CA THR A 137 -6.22 -8.08 11.94
C THR A 137 -5.47 -9.21 12.64
N LEU A 138 -4.42 -8.87 13.37
CA LEU A 138 -3.65 -9.79 14.20
C LEU A 138 -3.67 -9.32 15.65
N TYR A 139 -4.87 -9.13 16.20
CA TYR A 139 -5.04 -8.74 17.60
C TYR A 139 -4.70 -9.92 18.55
N PRO A 140 -3.98 -9.70 19.68
CA PRO A 140 -3.44 -8.42 20.17
C PRO A 140 -2.00 -8.12 19.71
N MET A 141 -1.42 -8.95 18.84
CA MET A 141 -0.01 -8.82 18.42
C MET A 141 0.24 -7.56 17.56
N LEU A 142 -0.73 -7.18 16.72
CA LEU A 142 -0.71 -5.99 15.87
C LEU A 142 -2.08 -5.31 15.94
N ASN A 143 -2.08 -4.10 16.50
CA ASN A 143 -3.26 -3.24 16.56
C ASN A 143 -3.45 -2.48 15.24
N SER A 144 -3.67 -3.21 14.16
CA SER A 144 -3.85 -2.65 12.83
C SER A 144 -4.81 -3.49 12.01
N VAL A 145 -5.49 -2.81 11.08
CA VAL A 145 -6.30 -3.45 10.05
C VAL A 145 -5.50 -3.47 8.76
N PHE A 146 -5.57 -4.58 8.02
CA PHE A 146 -4.87 -4.71 6.75
C PHE A 146 -5.64 -5.64 5.81
N SER A 147 -5.29 -5.56 4.53
CA SER A 147 -5.85 -6.38 3.46
C SER A 147 -4.93 -7.53 3.05
N ILE A 148 -5.45 -8.44 2.20
CA ILE A 148 -4.63 -9.45 1.53
C ILE A 148 -3.58 -8.78 0.62
N GLY A 149 -3.93 -7.65 -0.01
CA GLY A 149 -2.98 -6.91 -0.84
C GLY A 149 -1.83 -6.33 -0.02
N ASP A 150 -2.07 -5.89 1.22
CA ASP A 150 -1.00 -5.41 2.12
C ASP A 150 -0.05 -6.53 2.52
N VAL A 151 -0.57 -7.75 2.73
CA VAL A 151 0.27 -8.94 2.98
C VAL A 151 1.20 -9.20 1.79
N LEU A 152 0.68 -9.14 0.56
CA LEU A 152 1.47 -9.31 -0.66
C LEU A 152 2.49 -8.17 -0.85
N ILE A 153 2.10 -6.93 -0.57
CA ILE A 153 3.01 -5.77 -0.59
C ILE A 153 4.14 -5.96 0.41
N ALA A 154 3.82 -6.35 1.65
CA ALA A 154 4.80 -6.58 2.70
C ALA A 154 5.75 -7.75 2.35
N ALA A 155 5.22 -8.86 1.84
CA ALA A 155 6.01 -10.01 1.42
C ALA A 155 6.92 -9.67 0.22
N GLY A 156 6.40 -8.97 -0.77
CA GLY A 156 7.18 -8.52 -1.93
C GLY A 156 8.28 -7.54 -1.53
N LEU A 157 7.98 -6.57 -0.66
CA LEU A 157 8.96 -5.62 -0.15
C LEU A 157 10.04 -6.30 0.70
N PHE A 158 9.63 -7.26 1.55
CA PHE A 158 10.56 -8.07 2.31
C PHE A 158 11.55 -8.76 1.39
N TRP A 159 11.05 -9.39 0.32
CA TRP A 159 11.87 -10.14 -0.62
C TRP A 159 12.79 -9.23 -1.45
N VAL A 160 12.33 -8.06 -1.90
CA VAL A 160 13.17 -7.06 -2.59
C VAL A 160 14.37 -6.68 -1.73
N ILE A 161 14.13 -6.32 -0.46
CA ILE A 161 15.19 -5.91 0.47
C ILE A 161 16.14 -7.08 0.73
N TYR A 162 15.58 -8.23 1.08
CA TYR A 162 16.35 -9.44 1.39
C TYR A 162 17.24 -9.87 0.22
N ALA A 163 16.66 -10.03 -0.97
CA ALA A 163 17.38 -10.47 -2.16
C ALA A 163 18.46 -9.46 -2.58
N THR A 164 18.20 -8.16 -2.45
CA THR A 164 19.21 -7.14 -2.78
C THR A 164 20.39 -7.17 -1.80
N MET A 165 20.12 -7.23 -0.50
CA MET A 165 21.17 -7.21 0.52
C MET A 165 22.03 -8.47 0.47
N THR A 166 21.44 -9.62 0.14
CA THR A 166 22.13 -10.93 0.14
C THR A 166 22.76 -11.31 -1.21
N ARG A 167 22.53 -10.54 -2.28
CA ARG A 167 23.12 -10.79 -3.59
C ARG A 167 24.64 -10.77 -3.53
N THR A 168 25.28 -11.91 -3.73
CA THR A 168 26.73 -11.99 -3.95
C THR A 168 27.06 -11.38 -5.31
N SER A 169 27.90 -10.34 -5.30
CA SER A 169 28.57 -9.83 -6.50
C SER A 169 29.58 -10.84 -7.02
#